data_AF-A0A535CUU2-F1
#
_entry.id   AF-A0A535CUU2-F1
#
_cell.length_a   1.000
_cell.length_b   1.000
_cell.length_c   1.000
_cell.angle_alpha   90.00
_cell.angle_beta   90.00
_cell.angle_gamma   90.00
#
_symmetry.space_group_name_H-M   'P 1'
#
loop_
_entity.id
_entity.type
_entity.pdbx_description
1 polymer ?
#
loop_
_entity_poly.entity_id
_entity_poly.type
_entity_poly.pdbx_seq_one_letter_code
_entity_poly.pdbx_strand_id
1 'polypeptide(L)'
;MRVRDHVVLSTAGAALASPWAGRRVLASWAGGVLIDADHFLWFCVRERSLNPLAAIRLFNEAEAPSHSATRLLHSPVALLLAFLLGTRRPLATYVALGMAVHVAIDAGHRARLNVARSTALRRDGHVCRSCGAREGAIAAHLWRQPALLPSYDTSNFVSLCSACHATAHARAGSWTPPAISGAAA
;
A
#
# COMPACT_ATOMS: atom_id res chain seq x y z
N MET A 1 -1.22 0.62 -1.43
CA MET A 1 -1.37 -0.77 -0.92
C MET A 1 -0.45 -1.65 -1.77
N ARG A 2 -0.61 -2.98 -1.79
CA ARG A 2 0.06 -3.80 -2.79
C ARG A 2 -0.67 -3.67 -4.14
N VAL A 3 0.04 -3.72 -5.26
CA VAL A 3 -0.55 -3.60 -6.63
C VAL A 3 -1.69 -4.60 -6.83
N ARG A 4 -1.55 -5.83 -6.34
CA ARG A 4 -2.61 -6.85 -6.42
C ARG A 4 -3.92 -6.41 -5.73
N ASP A 5 -3.83 -5.69 -4.63
CA ASP A 5 -5.01 -5.26 -3.85
C ASP A 5 -5.77 -4.19 -4.63
N HIS A 6 -5.05 -3.29 -5.32
CA HIS A 6 -5.64 -2.29 -6.20
C HIS A 6 -6.38 -2.93 -7.37
N VAL A 7 -5.76 -3.90 -8.06
CA VAL A 7 -6.42 -4.63 -9.16
C VAL A 7 -7.69 -5.32 -8.68
N VAL A 8 -7.65 -6.00 -7.53
CA VAL A 8 -8.83 -6.68 -6.96
C VAL A 8 -9.92 -5.68 -6.61
N LEU A 9 -9.61 -4.60 -5.88
CA LEU A 9 -10.59 -3.60 -5.45
C LEU A 9 -11.19 -2.83 -6.63
N SER A 10 -10.38 -2.43 -7.61
CA SER A 10 -10.85 -1.76 -8.82
C SER A 10 -11.74 -2.68 -9.66
N THR A 11 -11.40 -3.98 -9.77
CA THR A 11 -12.21 -4.96 -10.50
C THR A 11 -13.53 -5.23 -9.78
N ALA A 12 -13.51 -5.42 -8.46
CA ALA A 12 -14.72 -5.61 -7.66
C ALA A 12 -15.63 -4.39 -7.72
N GLY A 13 -15.07 -3.18 -7.57
CA GLY A 13 -15.82 -1.94 -7.69
C GLY A 13 -16.43 -1.76 -9.08
N ALA A 14 -15.70 -2.11 -10.14
CA ALA A 14 -16.22 -2.08 -11.50
C ALA A 14 -17.34 -3.10 -11.74
N ALA A 15 -17.19 -4.34 -11.26
CA ALA A 15 -18.22 -5.36 -11.37
C ALA A 15 -19.51 -4.91 -10.66
N LEU A 16 -19.39 -4.36 -9.45
CA LEU A 16 -20.51 -3.81 -8.69
C LEU A 16 -21.16 -2.64 -9.41
N ALA A 17 -20.39 -1.69 -9.94
CA ALA A 17 -20.91 -0.51 -10.64
C ALA A 17 -21.48 -0.80 -12.04
N SER A 18 -21.22 -1.99 -12.60
CA SER A 18 -21.55 -2.34 -13.98
C SER A 18 -23.05 -2.20 -14.36
N PRO A 19 -24.04 -2.51 -13.48
CA PRO A 19 -25.45 -2.39 -13.84
C PRO A 19 -25.88 -0.94 -14.09
N TRP A 20 -25.23 0.04 -13.45
CA TRP A 20 -25.58 1.46 -13.56
C TRP A 20 -24.70 2.22 -14.56
N ALA A 21 -23.41 1.87 -14.67
CA ALA A 21 -22.45 2.60 -15.48
C ALA A 21 -22.28 2.02 -16.91
N GLY A 22 -22.76 0.80 -17.16
CA GLY A 22 -22.60 0.11 -18.43
C GLY A 22 -21.14 0.06 -18.88
N ARG A 23 -20.86 0.31 -20.16
CA ARG A 23 -19.49 0.28 -20.73
C ARG A 23 -18.55 1.34 -20.14
N ARG A 24 -19.09 2.40 -19.54
CA ARG A 24 -18.27 3.48 -18.95
C ARG A 24 -17.49 3.01 -17.72
N VAL A 25 -17.93 1.91 -17.12
CA VAL A 25 -17.21 1.27 -16.00
C VAL A 25 -15.81 0.80 -16.40
N LEU A 26 -15.59 0.44 -17.67
CA LEU A 26 -14.27 0.05 -18.17
C LEU A 26 -13.27 1.20 -18.12
N ALA A 27 -13.72 2.43 -18.39
CA ALA A 27 -12.86 3.61 -18.29
C ALA A 27 -12.51 3.94 -16.84
N SER A 28 -13.46 3.79 -15.92
CA SER A 28 -13.20 3.93 -14.48
C SER A 28 -12.28 2.84 -13.95
N TRP A 29 -12.49 1.59 -14.37
CA TRP A 29 -11.61 0.48 -14.04
C TRP A 29 -10.18 0.73 -14.56
N ALA A 30 -10.06 1.11 -15.85
CA ALA A 30 -8.78 1.41 -16.46
C ALA A 30 -8.06 2.58 -15.75
N GLY A 31 -8.77 3.65 -15.41
CA GLY A 31 -8.21 4.76 -14.63
C GLY A 31 -7.72 4.33 -13.25
N GLY A 32 -8.47 3.46 -12.56
CA GLY A 32 -8.09 2.94 -11.24
C GLY A 32 -6.92 1.96 -11.26
N VAL A 33 -6.72 1.20 -12.34
CA VAL A 33 -5.60 0.24 -12.47
C VAL A 33 -4.37 0.90 -13.08
N LEU A 34 -4.53 1.70 -14.15
CA LEU A 34 -3.41 2.29 -14.89
C LEU A 34 -2.74 3.44 -14.15
N ILE A 35 -3.36 4.00 -13.12
CA ILE A 35 -2.70 4.99 -12.25
C ILE A 35 -1.42 4.42 -11.62
N ASP A 36 -1.34 3.10 -11.37
CA ASP A 36 -0.16 2.41 -10.86
C ASP A 36 0.96 2.24 -11.91
N ALA A 37 0.74 2.63 -13.17
CA ALA A 37 1.78 2.54 -14.20
C ALA A 37 3.02 3.38 -13.82
N ASP A 38 2.86 4.41 -12.98
CA ASP A 38 3.97 5.23 -12.49
C ASP A 38 4.96 4.44 -11.60
N HIS A 39 4.48 3.46 -10.83
CA HIS A 39 5.31 2.49 -10.10
C HIS A 39 6.13 1.62 -11.05
N PHE A 40 5.52 1.15 -12.15
CA PHE A 40 6.24 0.37 -13.16
C PHE A 40 7.30 1.22 -13.89
N LEU A 41 6.96 2.46 -14.27
CA LEU A 41 7.93 3.39 -14.86
C LEU A 41 9.09 3.67 -13.91
N TRP A 42 8.83 3.87 -12.62
CA TRP A 42 9.89 4.00 -11.62
C TRP A 42 10.77 2.76 -11.55
N PHE A 43 10.18 1.56 -11.56
CA PHE A 43 10.92 0.30 -11.57
C PHE A 43 11.84 0.22 -12.80
N CYS A 44 11.32 0.55 -13.99
CA CYS A 44 12.10 0.54 -15.21
C CYS A 44 13.32 1.46 -15.14
N VAL A 45 13.16 2.65 -14.56
CA VAL A 45 14.25 3.62 -14.39
C VAL A 45 15.25 3.15 -13.32
N ARG A 46 14.76 2.67 -12.18
CA ARG A 46 15.57 2.30 -11.01
C ARG A 46 16.34 0.99 -11.22
N GLU A 47 15.63 -0.06 -11.63
CA GLU A 47 16.17 -1.41 -11.80
C GLU A 47 16.71 -1.65 -13.21
N ARG A 48 16.61 -0.64 -14.11
CA ARG A 48 17.02 -0.72 -15.52
C ARG A 48 16.42 -1.95 -16.23
N SER A 49 15.19 -2.31 -15.87
CA SER A 49 14.53 -3.55 -16.27
C SER A 49 13.09 -3.33 -16.69
N LEU A 50 12.69 -3.92 -17.82
CA LEU A 50 11.30 -3.86 -18.32
C LEU A 50 10.48 -5.09 -17.91
N ASN A 51 10.94 -5.89 -16.96
CA ASN A 51 10.26 -7.13 -16.56
C ASN A 51 9.05 -6.82 -15.64
N PRO A 52 7.79 -6.97 -16.12
CA PRO A 52 6.62 -6.63 -15.32
C PRO A 52 6.41 -7.57 -14.14
N LEU A 53 6.82 -8.85 -14.25
CA LEU A 53 6.71 -9.79 -13.14
C LEU A 53 7.65 -9.44 -12.00
N ALA A 54 8.86 -8.96 -12.31
CA ALA A 54 9.81 -8.48 -11.31
C ALA A 54 9.28 -7.23 -10.60
N ALA A 55 8.70 -6.28 -11.35
CA ALA A 55 8.06 -5.10 -10.76
C ALA A 55 6.89 -5.48 -9.84
N ILE A 56 6.00 -6.36 -10.30
CA ILE A 56 4.87 -6.85 -9.50
C ILE A 56 5.35 -7.53 -8.21
N ARG A 57 6.44 -8.32 -8.27
CA ARG A 57 7.03 -8.93 -7.07
C ARG A 57 7.51 -7.86 -6.11
N LEU A 58 8.34 -6.91 -6.56
CA LEU A 58 8.87 -5.82 -5.74
C LEU A 58 7.75 -5.02 -5.05
N PHE A 59 6.71 -4.62 -5.79
CA PHE A 59 5.60 -3.83 -5.24
C PHE A 59 4.56 -4.63 -4.44
N ASN A 60 4.67 -5.96 -4.41
CA ASN A 60 3.88 -6.82 -3.55
C ASN A 60 4.63 -7.25 -2.28
N GLU A 61 5.88 -6.84 -2.10
CA GLU A 61 6.61 -7.04 -0.85
C GLU A 61 6.00 -6.21 0.29
N ALA A 62 6.26 -6.62 1.54
CA ALA A 62 5.68 -5.97 2.72
C ALA A 62 6.15 -4.52 2.90
N GLU A 63 7.35 -4.19 2.40
CA GLU A 63 7.95 -2.87 2.49
C GLU A 63 8.43 -2.41 1.12
N ALA A 64 7.49 -2.33 0.17
CA ALA A 64 7.76 -1.79 -1.15
C ALA A 64 8.36 -0.36 -1.06
N PRO A 65 9.31 0.00 -1.94
CA PRO A 65 9.94 1.32 -1.92
C PRO A 65 8.93 2.45 -1.91
N SER A 66 8.94 3.29 -0.88
CA SER A 66 8.14 4.51 -0.87
C SER A 66 8.84 5.59 -1.69
N HIS A 67 8.27 5.99 -2.82
CA HIS A 67 8.80 7.08 -3.64
C HIS A 67 7.71 8.12 -3.89
N SER A 68 7.85 9.28 -3.24
CA SER A 68 7.01 10.44 -3.51
C SER A 68 7.29 11.04 -4.89
N ALA A 69 8.55 10.97 -5.35
CA ALA A 69 9.01 11.63 -6.57
C ALA A 69 8.45 11.03 -7.87
N THR A 70 7.99 9.79 -7.87
CA THR A 70 7.45 9.11 -9.07
C THR A 70 5.97 8.80 -8.99
N ARG A 71 5.29 9.30 -7.97
CA ARG A 71 3.83 9.24 -7.85
C ARG A 71 3.13 10.35 -8.65
N LEU A 72 3.55 10.54 -9.91
CA LEU A 72 3.07 11.64 -10.76
C LEU A 72 1.56 11.51 -11.00
N LEU A 73 1.09 10.30 -11.33
CA LEU A 73 -0.32 10.04 -11.64
C LEU A 73 -1.20 10.09 -10.39
N HIS A 74 -0.61 9.89 -9.22
CA HIS A 74 -1.25 10.02 -7.91
C HIS A 74 -1.30 11.47 -7.39
N SER A 75 -0.71 12.43 -8.11
CA SER A 75 -0.70 13.82 -7.67
C SER A 75 -2.09 14.47 -7.81
N PRO A 76 -2.46 15.40 -6.92
CA PRO A 76 -3.69 16.18 -7.08
C PRO A 76 -3.78 16.91 -8.43
N VAL A 77 -2.62 17.30 -8.98
CA VAL A 77 -2.52 17.96 -10.29
C VAL A 77 -2.92 17.00 -11.42
N ALA A 78 -2.44 15.75 -11.41
CA ALA A 78 -2.83 14.76 -12.42
C ALA A 78 -4.32 14.46 -12.40
N LEU A 79 -4.92 14.33 -11.21
CA LEU A 79 -6.37 14.19 -11.04
C LEU A 79 -7.12 15.39 -11.61
N LEU A 80 -6.70 16.61 -11.26
CA LEU A 80 -7.32 17.84 -11.76
C LEU A 80 -7.25 17.91 -13.30
N LEU A 81 -6.10 17.62 -13.89
CA LEU A 81 -5.91 17.60 -15.34
C LEU A 81 -6.82 16.56 -16.01
N ALA A 82 -6.97 15.36 -15.42
CA ALA A 82 -7.89 14.34 -15.92
C ALA A 82 -9.36 14.81 -15.87
N PHE A 83 -9.78 15.48 -14.80
CA PHE A 83 -11.12 16.08 -14.69
C PHE A 83 -11.33 17.22 -15.68
N LEU A 84 -10.35 18.10 -15.85
CA LEU A 84 -10.39 19.19 -16.83
C LEU A 84 -10.49 18.64 -18.26
N LEU A 85 -9.74 17.58 -18.58
CA LEU A 85 -9.89 16.87 -19.85
C LEU A 85 -11.30 16.25 -19.99
N GLY A 86 -11.88 15.78 -18.89
CA GLY A 86 -13.25 15.31 -18.78
C GLY A 86 -14.30 16.32 -19.27
N THR A 87 -14.07 17.62 -19.10
CA THR A 87 -14.98 18.68 -19.61
C THR A 87 -15.09 18.69 -21.13
N ARG A 88 -14.05 18.19 -21.84
CA ARG A 88 -14.03 18.08 -23.31
C ARG A 88 -14.22 16.67 -23.82
N ARG A 89 -13.93 15.67 -23.00
CA ARG A 89 -13.98 14.24 -23.34
C ARG A 89 -14.70 13.50 -22.22
N PRO A 90 -16.01 13.24 -22.32
CA PRO A 90 -16.79 12.61 -21.24
C PRO A 90 -16.20 11.29 -20.73
N LEU A 91 -15.51 10.53 -21.59
CA LEU A 91 -14.81 9.31 -21.19
C LEU A 91 -13.67 9.56 -20.18
N ALA A 92 -12.96 10.69 -20.31
CA ALA A 92 -11.89 11.08 -19.40
C ALA A 92 -12.41 11.38 -17.99
N THR A 93 -13.67 11.84 -17.85
CA THR A 93 -14.30 11.98 -16.53
C THR A 93 -14.37 10.64 -15.80
N TYR A 94 -14.70 9.54 -16.50
CA TYR A 94 -14.73 8.22 -15.89
C TYR A 94 -13.34 7.70 -15.53
N VAL A 95 -12.32 7.98 -16.36
CA VAL A 95 -10.92 7.70 -16.00
C VAL A 95 -10.53 8.46 -14.74
N ALA A 96 -10.85 9.75 -14.65
CA ALA A 96 -10.57 10.59 -13.50
C ALA A 96 -11.28 10.08 -12.22
N LEU A 97 -12.53 9.61 -12.33
CA LEU A 97 -13.25 8.98 -11.22
C LEU A 97 -12.54 7.70 -10.73
N GLY A 98 -12.09 6.85 -11.66
CA GLY A 98 -11.29 5.67 -11.34
C GLY A 98 -10.01 6.00 -10.58
N MET A 99 -9.25 6.98 -11.09
CA MET A 99 -8.06 7.50 -10.44
C MET A 99 -8.36 8.07 -9.04
N ALA A 100 -9.44 8.84 -8.91
CA ALA A 100 -9.83 9.46 -7.64
C ALA A 100 -10.18 8.42 -6.58
N VAL A 101 -10.95 7.39 -6.96
CA VAL A 101 -11.26 6.26 -6.08
C VAL A 101 -9.98 5.55 -5.66
N HIS A 102 -9.06 5.26 -6.60
CA HIS A 102 -7.78 4.65 -6.27
C HIS A 102 -7.02 5.46 -5.20
N VAL A 103 -6.82 6.77 -5.44
CA VAL A 103 -6.09 7.66 -4.52
C VAL A 103 -6.77 7.74 -3.16
N ALA A 104 -8.11 7.75 -3.13
CA ALA A 104 -8.88 7.75 -1.89
C ALA A 104 -8.68 6.46 -1.08
N ILE A 105 -8.71 5.29 -1.73
CA ILE A 105 -8.42 4.01 -1.07
C ILE A 105 -6.98 4.03 -0.51
N ASP A 106 -6.03 4.56 -1.27
CA ASP A 106 -4.62 4.63 -0.86
C ASP A 106 -4.40 5.57 0.34
N ALA A 107 -5.13 6.68 0.39
CA ALA A 107 -5.17 7.56 1.56
C ALA A 107 -5.80 6.88 2.78
N GLY A 108 -6.96 6.22 2.61
CA GLY A 108 -7.65 5.49 3.66
C GLY A 108 -6.79 4.34 4.23
N HIS A 109 -6.11 3.60 3.36
CA HIS A 109 -5.18 2.56 3.76
C HIS A 109 -4.04 3.11 4.63
N ARG A 110 -3.39 4.19 4.19
CA ARG A 110 -2.30 4.84 4.95
C ARG A 110 -2.79 5.33 6.32
N ALA A 111 -3.96 5.95 6.38
CA ALA A 111 -4.54 6.41 7.64
C ALA A 111 -4.76 5.24 8.61
N ARG A 112 -5.43 4.17 8.16
CA ARG A 112 -5.69 2.98 8.99
C ARG A 112 -4.40 2.27 9.41
N LEU A 113 -3.42 2.20 8.52
CA LEU A 113 -2.12 1.61 8.80
C LEU A 113 -1.34 2.41 9.87
N ASN A 114 -1.38 3.74 9.79
CA ASN A 114 -0.75 4.60 10.80
C ASN A 114 -1.43 4.46 12.16
N VAL A 115 -2.75 4.35 12.20
CA VAL A 115 -3.49 4.06 13.43
C VAL A 115 -3.03 2.72 14.01
N ALA A 116 -3.02 1.64 13.22
CA ALA A 116 -2.60 0.32 13.67
C ALA A 116 -1.15 0.30 14.20
N ARG A 117 -0.23 0.95 13.49
CA ARG A 117 1.18 1.13 13.91
C ARG A 117 1.28 1.86 15.24
N SER A 118 0.56 2.97 15.39
CA SER A 118 0.57 3.75 16.64
C SER A 118 0.01 2.93 17.82
N THR A 119 -1.04 2.15 17.59
CA THR A 119 -1.64 1.29 18.62
C THR A 119 -0.70 0.15 19.01
N ALA A 120 0.00 -0.45 18.06
CA ALA A 120 1.01 -1.48 18.34
C ALA A 120 2.18 -0.93 19.17
N LEU A 121 2.69 0.26 18.83
CA LEU A 121 3.72 0.95 19.62
C LEU A 121 3.27 1.20 21.06
N ARG A 122 2.04 1.69 21.24
CA ARG A 122 1.46 1.92 22.58
C ARG A 122 1.29 0.61 23.37
N ARG A 123 0.75 -0.44 22.74
CA ARG A 123 0.61 -1.78 23.35
C ARG A 123 1.96 -2.30 23.85
N ASP A 124 3.01 -2.09 23.07
CA ASP A 124 4.35 -2.59 23.36
C ASP A 124 5.14 -1.66 24.31
N GLY A 125 4.54 -0.56 24.78
CA GLY A 125 5.18 0.41 25.66
C GLY A 125 6.37 1.14 25.03
N HIS A 126 6.41 1.24 23.69
CA HIS A 126 7.57 1.71 22.93
C HIS A 126 8.86 0.94 23.26
N VAL A 127 8.75 -0.36 23.54
CA VAL A 127 9.89 -1.25 23.80
C VAL A 127 10.07 -2.21 22.64
N CYS A 128 11.32 -2.45 22.21
CA CYS A 128 11.63 -3.48 21.23
C CYS A 128 11.21 -4.85 21.76
N ARG A 129 10.24 -5.49 21.10
CA ARG A 129 9.74 -6.81 21.47
C ARG A 129 10.71 -7.95 21.16
N SER A 130 11.79 -7.68 20.42
CA SER A 130 12.80 -8.69 20.10
C SER A 130 13.97 -8.71 21.08
N CYS A 131 14.45 -7.55 21.54
CA CYS A 131 15.65 -7.46 22.39
C CYS A 131 15.44 -6.69 23.70
N GLY A 132 14.25 -6.13 23.94
CA GLY A 132 13.94 -5.36 25.15
C GLY A 132 14.46 -3.92 25.17
N ALA A 133 15.15 -3.45 24.12
CA ALA A 133 15.66 -2.08 24.05
C ALA A 133 14.54 -1.03 24.15
N ARG A 134 14.78 0.00 24.97
CA ARG A 134 13.91 1.19 25.11
C ARG A 134 14.47 2.44 24.42
N GLU A 135 15.74 2.38 24.03
CA GLU A 135 16.46 3.48 23.40
C GLU A 135 16.56 3.26 21.89
N GLY A 136 16.69 4.37 21.15
CA GLY A 136 16.70 4.39 19.69
C GLY A 136 15.31 4.50 19.06
N ALA A 137 15.26 4.57 17.73
CA ALA A 137 14.02 4.67 16.98
C ALA A 137 13.27 3.33 17.01
N ILE A 138 12.26 3.22 17.89
CA ILE A 138 11.34 2.08 17.93
C ILE A 138 10.22 2.32 16.91
N ALA A 139 10.05 1.38 15.98
CA ALA A 139 9.03 1.43 14.93
C ALA A 139 8.18 0.17 14.91
N ALA A 140 6.90 0.31 14.53
CA ALA A 140 6.01 -0.83 14.33
C ALA A 140 6.32 -1.50 12.98
N HIS A 141 6.81 -2.73 13.04
CA HIS A 141 7.05 -3.61 11.90
C HIS A 141 5.82 -4.47 11.62
N LEU A 142 5.40 -4.56 10.36
CA LEU A 142 4.33 -5.45 9.91
C LEU A 142 4.93 -6.84 9.65
N TRP A 143 4.78 -7.76 10.59
CA TRP A 143 5.40 -9.09 10.51
C TRP A 143 4.50 -10.14 9.85
N ARG A 144 3.18 -9.93 9.87
CA ARG A 144 2.20 -10.80 9.23
C ARG A 144 1.29 -9.99 8.32
N GLN A 145 1.26 -10.31 7.03
CA GLN A 145 0.34 -9.67 6.09
C GLN A 145 -0.51 -10.73 5.39
N PRO A 146 -1.85 -10.57 5.33
CA PRO A 146 -2.71 -11.53 4.65
C PRO A 146 -2.34 -11.67 3.16
N ALA A 147 -2.74 -12.79 2.58
CA ALA A 147 -2.59 -13.06 1.16
C ALA A 147 -3.49 -12.16 0.29
N LEU A 148 -4.58 -11.62 0.83
CA LEU A 148 -5.52 -10.76 0.11
C LEU A 148 -5.98 -9.62 1.02
N LEU A 149 -5.87 -8.39 0.52
CA LEU A 149 -6.18 -7.16 1.23
C LEU A 149 -5.27 -6.87 2.44
N PRO A 150 -5.02 -5.59 2.74
CA PRO A 150 -4.30 -5.22 3.95
C PRO A 150 -5.12 -5.56 5.20
N SER A 151 -4.45 -6.14 6.21
CA SER A 151 -5.00 -6.21 7.56
C SER A 151 -4.47 -5.06 8.41
N TYR A 152 -5.36 -4.48 9.20
CA TYR A 152 -5.06 -3.41 10.16
C TYR A 152 -5.13 -3.92 11.59
N ASP A 153 -5.24 -5.23 11.79
CA ASP A 153 -5.18 -5.83 13.12
C ASP A 153 -3.80 -5.58 13.72
N THR A 154 -3.78 -4.99 14.90
CA THR A 154 -2.57 -4.67 15.67
C THR A 154 -1.74 -5.91 16.02
N SER A 155 -2.34 -7.11 16.06
CA SER A 155 -1.63 -8.38 16.27
C SER A 155 -0.61 -8.67 15.16
N ASN A 156 -0.81 -8.11 13.97
CA ASN A 156 0.09 -8.24 12.82
C ASN A 156 1.32 -7.31 12.90
N PHE A 157 1.38 -6.45 13.92
CA PHE A 157 2.46 -5.52 14.14
C PHE A 157 3.25 -5.85 15.39
N VAL A 158 4.54 -5.58 15.34
CA VAL A 158 5.48 -5.76 16.45
C VAL A 158 6.44 -4.58 16.49
N SER A 159 6.67 -4.03 17.69
CA SER A 159 7.58 -2.90 17.86
C SER A 159 9.03 -3.38 17.90
N LEU A 160 9.88 -2.84 17.01
CA LEU A 160 11.29 -3.22 16.88
C LEU A 160 12.17 -1.98 16.91
N CYS A 161 13.37 -2.10 17.51
CA CYS A 161 14.43 -1.12 17.31
C CYS A 161 15.02 -1.24 15.89
N SER A 162 15.73 -0.22 15.42
CA SER A 162 16.33 -0.19 14.07
C SER A 162 17.16 -1.43 13.73
N ALA A 163 17.99 -1.92 14.65
CA ALA A 163 18.82 -3.11 14.44
C ALA A 163 17.99 -4.40 14.27
N CYS A 164 17.01 -4.62 15.15
CA CYS A 164 16.10 -5.77 15.04
C CYS A 164 15.20 -5.65 13.82
N HIS A 165 14.80 -4.43 13.43
CA HIS A 165 14.00 -4.18 12.23
C HIS A 165 14.75 -4.55 10.96
N ALA A 166 16.02 -4.12 10.84
CA ALA A 166 16.87 -4.51 9.72
C ALA A 166 17.10 -6.03 9.67
N THR A 167 17.27 -6.67 10.84
CA THR A 167 17.42 -8.12 10.93
C THR A 167 16.16 -8.87 10.49
N ALA A 168 14.97 -8.36 10.84
CA ALA A 168 13.69 -8.94 10.42
C ALA A 168 13.56 -8.93 8.89
N HIS A 169 13.95 -7.82 8.25
CA HIS A 169 13.96 -7.70 6.78
C HIS A 169 14.98 -8.61 6.10
N ALA A 170 16.18 -8.74 6.67
CA ALA A 170 17.21 -9.64 6.15
C ALA A 170 16.77 -11.12 6.10
N ARG A 171 15.78 -11.50 6.92
CA ARG A 171 15.23 -12.87 6.98
C ARG A 171 14.02 -13.11 6.06
N ALA A 172 13.64 -12.12 5.24
CA ALA A 172 12.69 -12.24 4.12
C ALA A 172 11.42 -13.08 4.42
N GLY A 173 10.76 -12.83 5.56
CA GLY A 173 9.50 -13.49 5.92
C GLY A 173 9.61 -14.77 6.76
N SER A 174 10.83 -15.26 7.03
CA SER A 174 11.06 -16.35 8.00
C SER A 174 11.19 -15.87 9.45
N TRP A 175 11.19 -14.54 9.67
CA TRP A 175 11.28 -13.97 11.01
C TRP A 175 9.95 -14.14 11.74
N THR A 176 9.96 -14.92 12.81
CA THR A 176 8.89 -14.95 13.80
C THR A 176 9.29 -14.09 14.99
N PRO A 177 8.40 -13.20 15.49
CA PRO A 177 8.67 -12.50 16.72
C PRO A 177 8.85 -13.53 17.85
N PRO A 178 9.83 -13.33 18.76
CA PRO A 178 9.93 -14.19 19.92
C PRO A 178 8.60 -14.16 20.69
N ALA A 179 8.25 -15.29 21.31
CA ALA A 179 7.06 -15.38 22.14
C ALA A 179 7.09 -14.24 23.16
N ILE A 180 5.97 -13.52 23.29
CA ILE A 180 5.81 -12.46 24.29
C ILE A 180 5.79 -13.13 25.67
N SER A 181 6.95 -13.40 26.23
CA SER A 181 7.13 -13.83 27.61
C SER A 181 6.85 -12.62 28.51
N GLY A 182 5.59 -12.42 28.90
CA GLY A 182 5.26 -11.38 29.87
C GLY A 182 3.84 -10.81 29.89
N ALA A 183 2.88 -11.38 29.17
CA ALA A 183 1.46 -11.07 29.46
C ALA A 183 1.01 -11.90 30.67
N ALA A 184 1.59 -11.65 31.84
CA ALA A 184 0.97 -12.04 33.10
C ALA A 184 -0.23 -11.10 33.29
N ALA A 185 -1.42 -11.70 33.38
CA ALA A 185 -2.68 -11.03 33.68
C ALA A 185 -2.72 -10.53 35.13
#